data_AF-A0A1S1RJY0-F1
#
_entry.id   AF-A0A1S1RJY0-F1
#
_cell.length_a   1.000
_cell.length_b   1.000
_cell.length_c   1.000
_cell.angle_alpha   90.00
_cell.angle_beta   90.00
_cell.angle_gamma   90.00
#
_symmetry.space_group_name_H-M   'P 1'
#
loop_
_entity.id
_entity.type
_entity.pdbx_description
1 polymer ?
#
loop_
_entity_poly.entity_id
_entity_poly.type
_entity_poly.pdbx_seq_one_letter_code
_entity_poly.pdbx_strand_id
1 'polypeptide(L)'
;MPGRDIDYDRPTLIGCGRCDVRWTALTAAHCPTCHETFVGCAGFDAHRDSGHCLPPGDAGLCADGGYWRRPDERAPGRLLTIPRQIANAPFVRPA
;
A
#
# COMPACT_ATOMS: atom_id res chain seq x y z
N MET A 1 6.31 -4.38 -41.30
CA MET A 1 6.10 -3.60 -40.05
C MET A 1 6.87 -4.33 -38.97
N PRO A 2 8.06 -3.86 -38.52
CA PRO A 2 8.74 -4.52 -37.41
C PRO A 2 7.87 -4.35 -36.16
N GLY A 3 7.57 -5.49 -35.52
CA GLY A 3 6.83 -5.52 -34.27
C GLY A 3 7.57 -4.67 -33.25
N ARG A 4 6.84 -3.76 -32.60
CA ARG A 4 7.37 -2.98 -31.50
C ARG A 4 7.63 -3.96 -30.38
N ASP A 5 8.89 -4.31 -30.14
CA ASP A 5 9.33 -4.97 -28.92
C ASP A 5 8.80 -4.14 -27.74
N ILE A 6 7.71 -4.61 -27.14
CA ILE A 6 7.23 -4.05 -25.88
C ILE A 6 8.19 -4.62 -24.85
N ASP A 7 9.09 -3.80 -24.33
CA ASP A 7 9.93 -4.09 -23.18
C ASP A 7 9.04 -4.37 -21.95
N TYR A 8 8.46 -5.57 -21.87
CA TYR A 8 7.70 -6.07 -20.73
C TYR A 8 8.56 -6.23 -19.47
N ASP A 9 9.89 -6.12 -19.61
CA ASP A 9 10.86 -6.30 -18.53
C ASP A 9 11.03 -5.06 -17.63
N ARG A 10 10.47 -3.90 -18.01
CA ARG A 10 10.41 -2.75 -17.11
C ARG A 10 9.11 -2.77 -16.31
N PRO A 11 9.11 -3.26 -15.04
CA PRO A 11 7.92 -3.21 -14.23
C PRO A 11 7.47 -1.75 -14.09
N THR A 12 6.22 -1.49 -14.43
CA THR A 12 5.60 -0.17 -14.26
C THR A 12 5.69 0.23 -12.80
N LEU A 13 6.47 1.26 -12.53
CA LEU A 13 6.72 1.75 -11.19
C LEU A 13 5.70 2.84 -10.89
N ILE A 14 4.75 2.53 -10.01
CA ILE A 14 3.70 3.44 -9.57
C ILE A 14 4.16 4.07 -8.26
N GLY A 15 3.91 5.36 -8.08
CA GLY A 15 4.25 6.06 -6.86
C GLY A 15 3.31 7.23 -6.60
N CYS A 16 3.34 7.74 -5.38
CA CYS A 16 2.60 8.92 -5.01
C CYS A 16 3.46 10.17 -5.25
N GLY A 17 2.88 11.23 -5.83
CA GLY A 17 3.60 12.50 -6.02
C GLY A 17 3.93 13.24 -4.72
N ARG A 18 3.44 12.77 -3.57
CA ARG A 18 3.60 13.40 -2.25
C ARG A 18 4.35 12.53 -1.24
N CYS A 19 4.61 11.26 -1.52
CA CYS A 19 5.42 10.40 -0.64
C CYS A 19 6.33 9.49 -1.46
N ASP A 20 7.45 9.07 -0.86
CA ASP A 20 8.46 8.24 -1.53
C ASP A 20 8.04 6.78 -1.73
N VAL A 21 6.78 6.44 -1.45
CA VAL A 21 6.27 5.09 -1.58
C VAL A 21 6.11 4.74 -3.06
N ARG A 22 6.71 3.61 -3.44
CA ARG A 22 6.76 3.11 -4.81
C ARG A 22 6.43 1.62 -4.85
N TRP A 23 5.51 1.24 -5.72
CA TRP A 23 5.01 -0.11 -5.89
C TRP A 23 4.88 -0.49 -7.36
N THR A 24 4.94 -1.79 -7.65
CA THR A 24 4.84 -2.33 -9.01
C THR A 24 3.51 -3.05 -9.27
N ALA A 25 2.74 -3.32 -8.20
CA ALA A 25 1.47 -4.01 -8.30
C ALA A 25 0.39 -3.07 -8.84
N LEU A 26 -0.11 -3.33 -10.04
CA LEU A 26 -1.21 -2.56 -10.65
C LEU A 26 -2.52 -2.63 -9.85
N THR A 27 -2.71 -3.67 -9.05
CA THR A 27 -3.89 -3.83 -8.20
C THR A 27 -3.76 -3.07 -6.88
N ALA A 28 -2.56 -2.61 -6.50
CA ALA A 28 -2.37 -1.93 -5.23
C ALA A 28 -2.97 -0.52 -5.25
N ALA A 29 -3.68 -0.18 -4.18
CA ALA A 29 -4.32 1.11 -3.98
C ALA A 29 -3.54 1.93 -2.95
N HIS A 30 -3.31 3.22 -3.21
CA HIS A 30 -2.59 4.11 -2.31
C HIS A 30 -3.47 5.27 -1.88
N CYS A 31 -3.51 5.57 -0.59
CA CYS A 31 -4.29 6.70 -0.09
C CYS A 31 -3.50 8.01 -0.13
N PRO A 32 -3.96 9.04 -0.86
CA PRO A 32 -3.25 10.32 -0.95
C PRO A 32 -3.33 11.15 0.34
N THR A 33 -4.16 10.73 1.32
CA THR A 33 -4.35 11.44 2.59
C THR A 33 -3.46 10.88 3.69
N CYS A 34 -3.51 9.57 3.94
CA CYS A 34 -2.70 8.92 4.98
C CYS A 34 -1.40 8.32 4.47
N HIS A 35 -1.21 8.25 3.15
CA HIS A 35 -0.02 7.69 2.49
C HIS A 35 0.23 6.19 2.72
N GLU A 36 -0.79 5.48 3.20
CA GLU A 36 -0.75 4.03 3.34
C GLU A 36 -1.06 3.35 2.01
N THR A 37 -0.41 2.21 1.78
CA THR A 37 -0.54 1.43 0.53
C THR A 37 -1.19 0.08 0.83
N PHE A 38 -2.21 -0.24 0.06
CA PHE A 38 -3.08 -1.39 0.21
C PHE A 38 -2.89 -2.34 -0.97
N VAL A 39 -3.10 -3.64 -0.73
CA VAL A 39 -3.02 -4.68 -1.78
C VAL A 39 -4.05 -4.47 -2.89
N GLY A 40 -5.21 -3.91 -2.54
CA GLY A 40 -6.37 -3.77 -3.41
C GLY A 40 -7.30 -2.65 -2.99
N CYS A 41 -8.26 -2.33 -3.87
CA CYS A 41 -9.31 -1.36 -3.57
C CYS A 41 -10.16 -1.77 -2.36
N ALA A 42 -10.35 -3.08 -2.10
CA ALA A 42 -11.15 -3.54 -0.97
C ALA A 42 -10.55 -3.16 0.39
N GLY A 43 -9.23 -3.29 0.56
CA GLY A 43 -8.53 -2.79 1.75
C GLY A 43 -8.53 -1.26 1.83
N PHE A 44 -8.44 -0.59 0.69
CA PHE A 44 -8.58 0.86 0.61
C PHE A 44 -10.00 1.32 1.00
N ASP A 45 -11.06 0.66 0.57
CA ASP A 45 -12.40 1.07 0.96
C ASP A 45 -12.64 0.79 2.46
N ALA A 46 -12.10 -0.32 2.98
CA ALA A 46 -12.17 -0.65 4.40
C ALA A 46 -11.45 0.37 5.30
N HIS A 47 -10.33 0.96 4.86
CA HIS A 47 -9.67 2.03 5.63
C HIS A 47 -10.44 3.35 5.60
N ARG A 48 -11.37 3.53 4.65
CA ARG A 48 -12.19 4.74 4.56
C ARG A 48 -13.56 4.50 5.16
N ASP A 49 -13.73 4.91 6.41
CA ASP A 49 -15.06 4.95 7.02
C ASP A 49 -15.62 6.37 6.96
N SER A 50 -16.79 6.53 6.34
CA SER A 50 -17.54 7.80 6.35
C SER A 50 -16.73 9.03 5.88
N GLY A 51 -15.74 8.84 5.02
CA GLY A 51 -14.84 9.89 4.52
C GLY A 51 -13.57 10.12 5.34
N HIS A 52 -13.43 9.48 6.49
CA HIS A 52 -12.26 9.52 7.35
C HIS A 52 -11.33 8.34 7.08
N CYS A 53 -10.02 8.58 7.16
CA CYS A 53 -9.03 7.53 7.08
C CYS A 53 -8.87 6.91 8.47
N LEU A 54 -9.34 5.68 8.64
CA LEU A 54 -9.07 4.88 9.82
C LEU A 54 -7.64 4.31 9.72
N PRO A 55 -6.96 4.15 10.87
CA PRO A 55 -5.74 3.38 10.92
C PRO A 55 -6.03 1.98 10.36
N PRO A 56 -5.24 1.47 9.41
CA PRO A 56 -5.53 0.20 8.75
C PRO A 56 -5.54 -0.99 9.72
N GLY A 57 -4.76 -0.93 10.81
CA GLY A 57 -4.84 -1.91 11.90
C GLY A 57 -6.21 -1.94 12.60
N ASP A 58 -6.78 -0.77 12.90
CA ASP A 58 -8.13 -0.63 13.46
C ASP A 58 -9.23 -1.02 12.45
N ALA A 59 -8.96 -0.86 11.16
CA ALA A 59 -9.84 -1.33 10.08
C ALA A 59 -9.80 -2.86 9.86
N GLY A 60 -9.03 -3.60 10.69
CA GLY A 60 -8.90 -5.05 10.60
C GLY A 60 -8.02 -5.52 9.44
N LEU A 61 -7.13 -4.67 8.93
CA LEU A 61 -6.17 -5.00 7.89
C LEU A 61 -4.85 -5.48 8.51
N CYS A 62 -4.24 -6.47 7.87
CA CYS A 62 -2.94 -6.98 8.26
C CYS A 62 -1.85 -6.38 7.37
N ALA A 63 -0.70 -6.05 7.96
CA ALA A 63 0.47 -5.63 7.20
C ALA A 63 1.21 -6.86 6.65
N ASP A 64 1.50 -6.87 5.36
CA ASP A 64 2.18 -7.97 4.67
C ASP A 64 3.08 -7.42 3.57
N GLY A 65 4.40 -7.64 3.71
CA GLY A 65 5.38 -7.21 2.70
C GLY A 65 5.42 -5.70 2.41
N GLY A 66 4.89 -4.86 3.31
CA GLY A 66 4.75 -3.41 3.14
C GLY A 66 3.34 -2.94 2.79
N TYR A 67 2.43 -3.84 2.43
CA TYR A 67 1.06 -3.52 2.05
C TYR A 67 0.08 -3.83 3.18
N TRP A 68 -1.01 -3.07 3.23
CA TRP A 68 -2.18 -3.44 4.02
C TRP A 68 -3.12 -4.33 3.20
N ARG A 69 -3.49 -5.47 3.76
CA ARG A 69 -4.37 -6.46 3.13
C ARG A 69 -5.49 -6.86 4.06
N ARG A 70 -6.63 -7.24 3.49
CA ARG A 70 -7.58 -8.06 4.23
C ARG A 70 -6.95 -9.44 4.48
N PRO A 71 -7.37 -10.15 5.54
CA PRO A 71 -6.84 -11.48 5.84
C PRO A 71 -6.96 -12.45 4.63
N ASP A 72 -8.03 -12.31 3.84
CA ASP A 72 -8.31 -13.14 2.66
C ASP A 72 -7.49 -12.78 1.39
N GLU A 73 -6.87 -11.60 1.32
CA GLU A 73 -6.25 -11.10 0.09
C GLU A 73 -4.76 -11.45 -0.03
N ARG A 74 -4.32 -12.21 -1.04
CA ARG A 74 -2.87 -12.44 -1.22
C ARG A 74 -2.14 -11.21 -1.78
N ALA A 75 -0.98 -10.87 -1.21
CA ALA A 75 -0.17 -9.76 -1.71
C ALA A 75 0.28 -10.01 -3.18
N PRO A 76 0.04 -9.06 -4.10
CA PRO A 76 0.29 -9.21 -5.54
C PRO A 76 1.77 -9.03 -5.90
N GLY A 77 2.62 -8.63 -4.95
CA GLY A 77 4.03 -8.38 -5.20
C GLY A 77 4.73 -7.78 -3.98
N ARG A 78 5.90 -7.18 -4.23
CA ARG A 78 6.75 -6.59 -3.19
C ARG A 78 6.73 -5.06 -3.28
N LEU A 79 6.66 -4.38 -2.14
CA LEU A 79 6.89 -2.94 -2.07
C LEU A 79 8.39 -2.67 -2.16
N LEU A 80 8.80 -1.79 -3.07
CA LEU A 80 10.22 -1.50 -3.31
C LEU A 80 10.76 -0.48 -2.30
N THR A 81 9.89 0.36 -1.75
CA THR A 81 10.22 1.31 -0.68
C THR A 81 9.25 1.12 0.47
N ILE A 82 9.78 0.71 1.62
CA ILE A 82 8.99 0.53 2.84
C ILE A 82 8.52 1.92 3.28
N PRO A 83 7.21 2.16 3.49
CA PRO A 83 6.75 3.41 4.06
C PRO A 83 7.44 3.66 5.40
N ARG A 84 7.64 4.94 5.73
CA ARG A 84 8.46 5.41 6.86
C ARG A 84 7.96 4.96 8.25
N GLN A 85 6.93 4.13 8.37
CA GLN A 85 6.44 3.60 9.66
C GLN A 85 5.30 2.59 9.50
N ILE A 86 5.63 1.33 9.24
CA ILE A 86 4.79 0.21 9.71
C ILE A 86 5.22 -0.04 11.16
N ALA A 87 4.92 0.92 12.04
CA ALA A 87 5.31 0.87 13.44
C ALA A 87 4.06 1.12 14.27
N ASN A 88 3.27 0.06 14.46
CA ASN A 88 2.29 0.04 15.52
C ASN A 88 3.02 -0.29 16.83
N ALA A 89 3.42 0.75 17.57
CA ALA A 89 3.80 0.61 18.96
C ALA A 89 3.32 1.85 19.72
N PRO A 90 2.43 1.72 20.73
CA PRO A 90 2.15 2.82 21.63
C PRO A 90 3.44 3.12 22.41
N PHE A 91 4.01 4.31 22.18
CA PHE A 91 5.17 4.78 22.95
C PHE A 91 4.71 5.11 24.38
N VAL A 92 4.77 4.11 25.27
CA VAL A 92 4.64 4.31 26.72
C VAL A 92 5.92 4.97 27.22
N ARG A 93 5.80 6.20 27.74
CA ARG A 93 6.88 6.92 28.42
C ARG A 93 7.04 6.36 29.85
N PRO A 94 8.21 5.89 30.30
CA PRO A 94 8.45 5.70 31.72
C PRO A 94 8.61 7.06 32.42
N ALA A 95 8.12 7.13 33.66
CA ALA A 95 8.16 8.28 34.56
C ALA A 95 9.54 8.46 35.21
#